data_AF-A0A7W1TV18-F1
#
_entry.id   AF-A0A7W1TV18-F1
#
_cell.length_a   1.000
_cell.length_b   1.000
_cell.length_c   1.000
_cell.angle_alpha   90.00
_cell.angle_beta   90.00
_cell.angle_gamma   90.00
#
_symmetry.space_group_name_H-M   'P 1'
#
loop_
_entity.id
_entity.type
_entity.pdbx_description
1 polymer ?
#
loop_
_entity_poly.entity_id
_entity_poly.type
_entity_poly.pdbx_seq_one_letter_code
_entity_poly.pdbx_strand_id
1 'polypeptide(L)'
;MTMTKAMLLAAAVALAGLPQAQQTGSDDARHVVERLSYGARPGDIERVAGIGVDKYVEEQLNPSRITRIPNVRLAPMLARFESLGLSSSEMAARYYSRPDQNAPDPMKRRQANVPLTELSQQKILRAAYSERQLEEVLVDFWFNHFNVFAGKGQFARFYLTEYEREAIRPHVLGRFRDMLGATAESPAMLWYLD
;
A
#
# COMPACT_ATOMS: atom_id res chain seq x y z
N MET A 1 -73.72 9.49 -25.06
CA MET A 1 -72.52 9.39 -25.92
C MET A 1 -71.30 9.37 -25.00
N THR A 2 -70.89 8.16 -24.60
CA THR A 2 -70.00 7.87 -23.47
C THR A 2 -68.71 7.24 -23.96
N MET A 3 -67.61 7.97 -23.89
CA MET A 3 -66.22 7.50 -23.82
C MET A 3 -65.47 8.63 -23.07
N THR A 4 -64.58 8.46 -22.10
CA THR A 4 -63.33 7.68 -22.10
C THR A 4 -62.72 7.92 -20.71
N LYS A 5 -62.37 6.90 -19.93
CA LYS A 5 -61.40 6.98 -18.80
C LYS A 5 -61.26 5.62 -18.11
N ALA A 6 -60.48 4.73 -18.69
CA ALA A 6 -60.05 3.50 -18.03
C ALA A 6 -58.72 3.02 -18.62
N MET A 7 -57.64 3.77 -18.36
CA MET A 7 -56.27 3.30 -18.58
C MET A 7 -55.30 4.35 -18.00
N LEU A 8 -55.01 4.29 -16.69
CA LEU A 8 -53.85 4.99 -16.11
C LEU A 8 -53.52 4.58 -14.66
N LEU A 9 -53.91 3.38 -14.22
CA LEU A 9 -53.62 2.92 -12.85
C LEU A 9 -52.99 1.52 -12.84
N ALA A 10 -51.87 1.35 -13.55
CA ALA A 10 -51.09 0.11 -13.47
C ALA A 10 -49.57 0.30 -13.62
N ALA A 11 -49.04 1.52 -13.48
CA ALA A 11 -47.61 1.79 -13.66
C ALA A 11 -46.88 2.37 -12.43
N ALA A 12 -47.55 2.50 -11.27
CA ALA A 12 -46.98 3.22 -10.12
C ALA A 12 -46.44 2.34 -8.97
N VAL A 13 -46.51 1.01 -9.05
CA VAL A 13 -46.17 0.13 -7.90
C VAL A 13 -44.83 -0.60 -8.07
N ALA A 14 -44.12 -0.45 -9.19
CA ALA A 14 -42.87 -1.18 -9.43
C ALA A 14 -41.56 -0.47 -9.00
N LEU A 15 -41.60 0.72 -8.40
CA LEU A 15 -40.37 1.49 -8.08
C LEU A 15 -39.93 1.51 -6.61
N ALA A 16 -40.67 0.88 -5.68
CA ALA A 16 -40.37 1.00 -4.25
C ALA A 16 -39.39 -0.06 -3.69
N GLY A 17 -39.05 -1.12 -4.45
CA GLY A 17 -38.26 -2.25 -3.95
C GLY A 17 -36.75 -2.20 -4.18
N LEU A 18 -36.26 -1.25 -4.99
CA LEU A 18 -34.86 -1.18 -5.43
C LEU A 18 -33.90 -0.23 -4.67
N PRO A 19 -34.32 0.73 -3.82
CA PRO A 19 -33.36 1.66 -3.21
C PRO A 19 -32.64 1.13 -1.96
N GLN A 20 -33.29 0.35 -1.10
CA GLN A 20 -32.68 0.00 0.20
C GLN A 20 -31.56 -1.05 0.10
N ALA A 21 -31.77 -2.14 -0.64
CA ALA A 21 -30.75 -3.19 -0.78
C ALA A 21 -29.48 -2.68 -1.48
N GLN A 22 -29.64 -1.80 -2.47
CA GLN A 22 -28.52 -1.22 -3.21
C GLN A 22 -27.76 -0.17 -2.39
N GLN A 23 -28.44 0.51 -1.47
CA GLN A 23 -27.84 1.46 -0.54
C GLN A 23 -27.06 0.74 0.58
N THR A 24 -27.62 -0.31 1.18
CA THR A 24 -26.92 -1.14 2.18
C THR A 24 -25.66 -1.77 1.60
N GLY A 25 -25.72 -2.32 0.38
CA GLY A 25 -24.53 -2.88 -0.27
C GLY A 25 -23.44 -1.83 -0.56
N SER A 26 -23.82 -0.58 -0.83
CA SER A 26 -22.88 0.53 -1.03
C SER A 26 -22.24 0.99 0.28
N ASP A 27 -23.00 1.02 1.37
CA ASP A 27 -22.51 1.37 2.70
C ASP A 27 -21.55 0.31 3.25
N ASP A 28 -21.89 -0.98 3.09
CA ASP A 28 -21.01 -2.09 3.48
C ASP A 28 -19.71 -2.10 2.65
N ALA A 29 -19.83 -1.86 1.34
CA ALA A 29 -18.68 -1.72 0.44
C ALA A 29 -17.77 -0.55 0.85
N ARG A 30 -18.35 0.61 1.19
CA ARG A 30 -17.57 1.74 1.68
C ARG A 30 -16.85 1.40 2.98
N HIS A 31 -17.58 0.85 3.95
CA HIS A 31 -17.02 0.52 5.26
C HIS A 31 -15.82 -0.43 5.13
N VAL A 32 -15.93 -1.50 4.32
CA VAL A 32 -14.82 -2.45 4.17
C VAL A 32 -13.63 -1.84 3.42
N VAL A 33 -13.87 -1.01 2.40
CA VAL A 33 -12.78 -0.33 1.68
C VAL A 33 -12.03 0.62 2.62
N GLU A 34 -12.73 1.41 3.42
CA GLU A 34 -12.10 2.31 4.40
C GLU A 34 -11.33 1.55 5.49
N ARG A 35 -11.74 0.33 5.84
CA ARG A 35 -11.05 -0.51 6.84
C ARG A 35 -9.79 -1.18 6.30
N LEU A 36 -9.78 -1.57 5.03
CA LEU A 36 -8.73 -2.41 4.44
C LEU A 36 -7.79 -1.65 3.49
N SER A 37 -7.92 -0.34 3.38
CA SER A 37 -7.12 0.47 2.45
C SER A 37 -6.75 1.83 3.01
N TYR A 38 -5.95 2.57 2.26
CA TYR A 38 -5.67 3.99 2.54
C TYR A 38 -6.86 4.93 2.19
N GLY A 39 -7.99 4.37 1.75
CA GLY A 39 -9.20 5.09 1.38
C GLY A 39 -9.72 4.67 0.01
N ALA A 40 -11.02 4.89 -0.22
CA ALA A 40 -11.67 4.56 -1.47
C ALA A 40 -11.20 5.48 -2.62
N ARG A 41 -10.76 4.89 -3.72
CA ARG A 41 -10.50 5.60 -4.98
C ARG A 41 -11.78 5.65 -5.83
N PRO A 42 -11.86 6.53 -6.84
CA PRO A 42 -13.01 6.56 -7.74
C PRO A 42 -13.28 5.16 -8.35
N GLY A 43 -14.50 4.65 -8.17
CA GLY A 43 -14.91 3.34 -8.66
C GLY A 43 -14.68 2.16 -7.71
N ASP A 44 -13.97 2.34 -6.59
CA ASP A 44 -13.70 1.23 -5.66
C ASP A 44 -14.97 0.77 -4.94
N ILE A 45 -15.82 1.70 -4.48
CA ILE A 45 -17.06 1.38 -3.77
C ILE A 45 -18.02 0.65 -4.71
N GLU A 46 -18.22 1.17 -5.92
CA GLU A 46 -19.09 0.57 -6.93
C GLU A 46 -18.61 -0.83 -7.30
N ARG A 47 -17.28 -1.03 -7.40
CA ARG A 47 -16.70 -2.34 -7.66
C ARG A 47 -16.99 -3.31 -6.51
N VAL A 48 -16.69 -2.92 -5.27
CA VAL A 48 -16.90 -3.80 -4.11
C VAL A 48 -18.39 -4.12 -3.91
N ALA A 49 -19.28 -3.15 -4.11
CA ALA A 49 -20.72 -3.37 -4.10
C ALA A 49 -21.15 -4.36 -5.20
N GLY A 50 -20.51 -4.32 -6.37
CA GLY A 50 -20.78 -5.23 -7.49
C GLY A 50 -20.23 -6.65 -7.32
N ILE A 51 -19.03 -6.81 -6.73
CA ILE A 51 -18.41 -8.14 -6.53
C ILE A 51 -18.79 -8.79 -5.20
N GLY A 52 -19.29 -8.01 -4.24
CA GLY A 52 -19.56 -8.43 -2.87
C GLY A 52 -18.37 -8.26 -1.93
N VAL A 53 -18.65 -7.93 -0.67
CA VAL A 53 -17.66 -7.70 0.39
C VAL A 53 -16.76 -8.91 0.60
N ASP A 54 -17.33 -10.11 0.72
CA ASP A 54 -16.55 -11.34 1.00
C ASP A 54 -15.49 -11.61 -0.06
N LYS A 55 -15.86 -11.42 -1.33
CA LYS A 55 -14.94 -11.58 -2.45
C LYS A 55 -13.84 -10.53 -2.43
N TYR A 56 -14.16 -9.28 -2.07
CA TYR A 56 -13.13 -8.24 -1.90
C TYR A 56 -12.16 -8.56 -0.76
N VAL A 57 -12.67 -9.02 0.38
CA VAL A 57 -11.82 -9.43 1.52
C VAL A 57 -10.90 -10.57 1.11
N GLU A 58 -11.42 -11.58 0.40
CA GLU A 58 -10.59 -12.69 -0.06
C GLU A 58 -9.52 -12.27 -1.08
N GLU A 59 -9.82 -11.32 -1.97
CA GLU A 59 -8.82 -10.68 -2.85
C GLU A 59 -7.70 -10.04 -2.04
N GLN A 60 -8.03 -9.26 -1.00
CA GLN A 60 -7.05 -8.56 -0.18
C GLN A 60 -6.19 -9.51 0.68
N LEU A 61 -6.75 -10.61 1.17
CA LEU A 61 -6.03 -11.63 1.92
C LEU A 61 -5.16 -12.54 1.03
N ASN A 62 -5.41 -12.55 -0.28
CA ASN A 62 -4.67 -13.36 -1.25
C ASN A 62 -4.14 -12.49 -2.41
N PRO A 63 -3.20 -11.57 -2.16
CA PRO A 63 -2.76 -10.57 -3.14
C PRO A 63 -2.12 -11.18 -4.40
N SER A 64 -1.59 -12.41 -4.33
CA SER A 64 -1.09 -13.16 -5.47
C SER A 64 -2.20 -13.59 -6.45
N ARG A 65 -3.45 -13.69 -5.97
CA ARG A 65 -4.64 -14.00 -6.77
C ARG A 65 -5.29 -12.77 -7.40
N ILE A 66 -4.84 -11.56 -7.06
CA ILE A 66 -5.30 -10.33 -7.71
C ILE A 66 -4.72 -10.32 -9.13
N THR A 67 -5.51 -10.83 -10.08
CA THR A 67 -5.19 -10.95 -11.51
C THR A 67 -5.66 -9.76 -12.34
N ARG A 68 -6.37 -8.79 -11.72
CA ARG A 68 -6.58 -7.48 -12.34
C ARG A 68 -5.22 -6.98 -12.80
N ILE A 69 -5.14 -6.58 -14.07
CA ILE A 69 -3.92 -6.09 -14.70
C ILE A 69 -3.18 -5.28 -13.64
N PRO A 70 -2.01 -5.75 -13.13
CA PRO A 70 -1.26 -5.03 -12.12
C PRO A 70 -1.18 -3.62 -12.63
N ASN A 71 -1.70 -2.64 -11.88
CA ASN A 71 -1.89 -1.28 -12.37
C ASN A 71 -0.71 -0.93 -13.27
N VAL A 72 -0.93 -0.92 -14.60
CA VAL A 72 0.17 -0.98 -15.61
C VAL A 72 1.14 0.17 -15.39
N ARG A 73 0.71 1.17 -14.64
CA ARG A 73 1.43 2.36 -14.25
C ARG A 73 2.34 2.16 -13.04
N LEU A 74 1.96 1.35 -12.03
CA LEU A 74 2.73 1.25 -10.78
C LEU A 74 4.12 0.64 -11.00
N ALA A 75 4.21 -0.50 -11.67
CA ALA A 75 5.51 -1.16 -11.88
C ALA A 75 6.52 -0.26 -12.65
N PRO A 76 6.14 0.39 -13.78
CA PRO A 76 7.01 1.38 -14.43
C PRO A 76 7.33 2.60 -13.56
N MET A 77 6.42 3.05 -12.71
CA MET A 77 6.69 4.17 -11.80
C MET A 77 7.72 3.79 -10.73
N LEU A 78 7.62 2.59 -10.16
CA LEU A 78 8.58 2.06 -9.19
C LEU A 78 9.94 1.76 -9.82
N ALA A 79 9.97 1.30 -11.07
CA ALA A 79 11.20 1.01 -11.81
C ALA A 79 12.08 2.26 -12.04
N ARG A 80 11.54 3.48 -11.82
CA ARG A 80 12.31 4.73 -11.89
C ARG A 80 13.16 4.97 -10.65
N PHE A 81 12.91 4.25 -9.56
CA PHE A 81 13.63 4.37 -8.29
C PHE A 81 14.69 3.28 -8.21
N GLU A 82 15.91 3.65 -8.60
CA GLU A 82 17.03 2.72 -8.72
C GLU A 82 17.37 2.07 -7.38
N SER A 83 17.30 2.82 -6.27
CA SER A 83 17.69 2.32 -4.95
C SER A 83 16.79 1.19 -4.44
N LEU A 84 15.55 1.08 -4.95
CA LEU A 84 14.62 0.00 -4.57
C LEU A 84 15.09 -1.38 -5.00
N GLY A 85 15.92 -1.45 -6.04
CA GLY A 85 16.49 -2.70 -6.56
C GLY A 85 17.86 -3.04 -5.96
N LEU A 86 18.46 -2.14 -5.20
CA LEU A 86 19.81 -2.32 -4.64
C LEU A 86 19.76 -3.05 -3.29
N SER A 87 20.83 -3.77 -2.98
CA SER A 87 21.15 -4.22 -1.62
C SER A 87 21.63 -3.06 -0.75
N SER A 88 21.64 -3.27 0.58
CA SER A 88 22.19 -2.28 1.53
C SER A 88 23.65 -1.91 1.22
N SER A 89 24.44 -2.90 0.80
CA SER A 89 25.86 -2.72 0.45
C SER A 89 26.05 -1.87 -0.81
N GLU A 90 25.24 -2.08 -1.84
CA GLU A 90 25.27 -1.31 -3.08
C GLU A 90 24.77 0.12 -2.86
N MET A 91 23.72 0.29 -2.04
CA MET A 91 23.26 1.62 -1.64
C MET A 91 24.35 2.39 -0.89
N ALA A 92 25.04 1.74 0.06
CA ALA A 92 26.16 2.35 0.75
C ALA A 92 27.29 2.70 -0.23
N ALA A 93 27.68 1.79 -1.12
CA ALA A 93 28.74 2.03 -2.09
C ALA A 93 28.45 3.22 -3.03
N ARG A 94 27.18 3.42 -3.40
CA ARG A 94 26.78 4.42 -4.40
C ARG A 94 26.38 5.77 -3.82
N TYR A 95 25.71 5.79 -2.68
CA TYR A 95 25.11 7.00 -2.11
C TYR A 95 25.82 7.50 -0.85
N TYR A 96 26.67 6.68 -0.22
CA TYR A 96 27.44 7.16 0.92
C TYR A 96 28.43 8.24 0.51
N SER A 97 28.51 9.29 1.31
CA SER A 97 29.55 10.29 1.22
C SER A 97 29.96 10.64 2.64
N ARG A 98 31.27 10.65 2.89
CA ARG A 98 31.80 11.07 4.19
C ARG A 98 31.36 12.51 4.47
N PRO A 99 30.72 12.78 5.63
CA PRO A 99 30.36 14.13 6.01
C PRO A 99 31.62 15.01 6.12
N ASP A 100 31.61 16.16 5.46
CA ASP A 100 32.60 17.20 5.70
C ASP A 100 32.27 17.89 7.03
N GLN A 101 33.23 17.87 7.96
CA GLN A 101 33.06 18.42 9.31
C GLN A 101 33.10 19.96 9.33
N ASN A 102 33.76 20.59 8.36
CA ASN A 102 34.00 22.03 8.34
C ASN A 102 33.03 22.77 7.40
N ALA A 103 32.57 22.12 6.32
CA ALA A 103 31.64 22.72 5.37
C ALA A 103 30.69 21.68 4.76
N PRO A 104 29.49 21.47 5.30
CA PRO A 104 28.60 20.45 4.79
C PRO A 104 28.06 20.78 3.39
N ASP A 105 28.41 19.95 2.43
CA ASP A 105 27.93 20.07 1.05
C ASP A 105 26.45 19.63 0.94
N PRO A 106 25.51 20.54 0.61
CA PRO A 106 24.09 20.22 0.48
C PRO A 106 23.81 19.20 -0.63
N MET A 107 24.62 19.18 -1.69
CA MET A 107 24.46 18.23 -2.79
C MET A 107 24.79 16.80 -2.35
N LYS A 108 25.90 16.61 -1.62
CA LYS A 108 26.26 15.30 -1.04
C LYS A 108 25.23 14.82 -0.04
N ARG A 109 24.69 15.71 0.79
CA ARG A 109 23.60 15.38 1.72
C ARG A 109 22.34 14.92 0.99
N ARG A 110 21.96 15.62 -0.07
CA ARG A 110 20.82 15.25 -0.91
C ARG A 110 21.04 13.88 -1.55
N GLN A 111 22.22 13.63 -2.10
CA GLN A 111 22.60 12.35 -2.71
C GLN A 111 22.51 11.21 -1.68
N ALA A 112 23.06 11.40 -0.48
CA ALA A 112 23.02 10.39 0.58
C ALA A 112 21.60 10.06 1.08
N ASN A 113 20.62 10.95 0.84
CA ASN A 113 19.23 10.76 1.22
C ASN A 113 18.36 10.19 0.09
N VAL A 114 18.90 9.95 -1.11
CA VAL A 114 18.13 9.40 -2.24
C VAL A 114 17.45 8.08 -1.86
N PRO A 115 18.12 7.08 -1.25
CA PRO A 115 17.46 5.83 -0.89
C PRO A 115 16.27 5.99 0.05
N LEU A 116 16.39 6.84 1.07
CA LEU A 116 15.31 7.13 2.01
C LEU A 116 14.15 7.90 1.34
N THR A 117 14.48 8.78 0.40
CA THR A 117 13.50 9.55 -0.37
C THR A 117 12.71 8.63 -1.29
N GLU A 118 13.39 7.75 -2.03
CA GLU A 118 12.75 6.76 -2.91
C GLU A 118 11.92 5.74 -2.11
N LEU A 119 12.40 5.30 -0.95
CA LEU A 119 11.63 4.45 -0.02
C LEU A 119 10.34 5.14 0.46
N SER A 120 10.38 6.44 0.72
CA SER A 120 9.18 7.21 1.07
C SER A 120 8.23 7.36 -0.13
N GLN A 121 8.77 7.65 -1.30
CA GLN A 121 7.99 7.85 -2.52
C GLN A 121 7.27 6.57 -2.97
N GLN A 122 7.92 5.41 -2.88
CA GLN A 122 7.27 4.15 -3.27
C GLN A 122 6.09 3.78 -2.37
N LYS A 123 6.14 4.11 -1.06
CA LYS A 123 4.99 3.95 -0.15
C LYS A 123 3.79 4.76 -0.63
N ILE A 124 4.00 6.02 -1.00
CA ILE A 124 2.94 6.89 -1.55
C ILE A 124 2.38 6.33 -2.85
N LEU A 125 3.25 5.89 -3.77
CA LEU A 125 2.80 5.30 -5.02
C LEU A 125 1.99 4.03 -4.81
N ARG A 126 2.40 3.17 -3.89
CA ARG A 126 1.66 1.95 -3.56
C ARG A 126 0.33 2.25 -2.90
N ALA A 127 0.27 3.18 -1.95
CA ALA A 127 -0.98 3.65 -1.37
C ALA A 127 -1.96 4.14 -2.45
N ALA A 128 -1.49 4.95 -3.40
CA ALA A 128 -2.33 5.51 -4.45
C ALA A 128 -2.73 4.52 -5.55
N TYR A 129 -1.83 3.63 -5.95
CA TYR A 129 -1.97 2.86 -7.20
C TYR A 129 -2.03 1.34 -7.03
N SER A 130 -1.64 0.78 -5.88
CA SER A 130 -1.69 -0.66 -5.66
C SER A 130 -3.14 -1.15 -5.55
N GLU A 131 -3.41 -2.33 -6.08
CA GLU A 131 -4.69 -3.04 -5.85
C GLU A 131 -4.62 -3.91 -4.57
N ARG A 132 -3.42 -4.08 -4.00
CA ARG A 132 -3.13 -4.88 -2.81
C ARG A 132 -3.14 -3.99 -1.57
N GLN A 133 -4.23 -3.24 -1.38
CA GLN A 133 -4.31 -2.17 -0.38
C GLN A 133 -4.06 -2.67 1.05
N LEU A 134 -4.64 -3.81 1.43
CA LEU A 134 -4.42 -4.39 2.76
C LEU A 134 -2.94 -4.76 2.98
N GLU A 135 -2.29 -5.33 1.97
CA GLU A 135 -0.86 -5.66 2.02
C GLU A 135 -0.04 -4.39 2.32
N GLU A 136 -0.31 -3.29 1.62
CA GLU A 136 0.46 -2.04 1.81
C GLU A 136 0.20 -1.38 3.17
N VAL A 137 -1.04 -1.38 3.65
CA VAL A 137 -1.40 -0.90 5.00
C VAL A 137 -0.65 -1.70 6.07
N LEU A 138 -0.64 -3.03 5.95
CA LEU A 138 0.04 -3.89 6.91
C LEU A 138 1.57 -3.77 6.82
N VAL A 139 2.14 -3.62 5.62
CA VAL A 139 3.58 -3.39 5.44
C VAL A 139 3.98 -2.12 6.19
N ASP A 140 3.23 -1.04 6.03
CA ASP A 140 3.54 0.22 6.72
C ASP A 140 3.34 0.11 8.24
N PHE A 141 2.27 -0.55 8.69
CA PHE A 141 2.05 -0.84 10.11
C PHE A 141 3.23 -1.59 10.73
N TRP A 142 3.67 -2.70 10.13
CA TRP A 142 4.75 -3.51 10.67
C TRP A 142 6.12 -2.85 10.54
N PHE A 143 6.36 -2.11 9.45
CA PHE A 143 7.56 -1.29 9.30
C PHE A 143 7.70 -0.26 10.42
N ASN A 144 6.59 0.39 10.79
CA ASN A 144 6.55 1.33 11.90
C ASN A 144 6.54 0.64 13.29
N HIS A 145 6.02 -0.58 13.41
CA HIS A 145 6.02 -1.33 14.67
C HIS A 145 7.42 -1.84 15.04
N PHE A 146 8.11 -2.48 14.09
CA PHE A 146 9.51 -2.93 14.26
C PHE A 146 10.51 -1.83 13.89
N ASN A 147 10.19 -0.58 14.21
CA ASN A 147 10.87 0.62 13.74
C ASN A 147 12.40 0.56 13.82
N VAL A 148 13.06 0.90 12.71
CA VAL A 148 14.50 1.19 12.64
C VAL A 148 14.68 2.67 12.31
N PHE A 149 15.31 3.43 13.19
CA PHE A 149 15.47 4.87 12.99
C PHE A 149 16.51 5.17 11.89
N ALA A 150 16.06 5.74 10.77
CA ALA A 150 16.91 6.11 9.63
C ALA A 150 18.07 7.05 10.00
N GLY A 151 17.91 7.83 11.06
CA GLY A 151 18.92 8.77 11.57
C GLY A 151 19.97 8.13 12.48
N LYS A 152 19.91 6.82 12.77
CA LYS A 152 20.93 6.15 13.59
C LYS A 152 22.24 6.00 12.81
N GLY A 153 23.21 6.84 13.16
CA GLY A 153 24.53 6.83 12.52
C GLY A 153 24.48 7.20 11.04
N GLN A 154 25.54 6.82 10.32
CA GLN A 154 25.71 7.23 8.92
C GLN A 154 25.10 6.25 7.90
N PHE A 155 24.86 5.00 8.32
CA PHE A 155 24.49 3.90 7.42
C PHE A 155 23.05 3.39 7.57
N ALA A 156 22.33 3.70 8.67
CA ALA A 156 20.98 3.15 8.91
C ALA A 156 20.02 3.32 7.72
N ARG A 157 20.03 4.48 7.08
CA ARG A 157 19.19 4.77 5.90
C ARG A 157 19.40 3.83 4.70
N PHE A 158 20.57 3.22 4.57
CA PHE A 158 20.87 2.29 3.47
C PHE A 158 20.35 0.88 3.75
N TYR A 159 20.00 0.56 4.99
CA TYR A 159 19.41 -0.75 5.32
C TYR A 159 17.90 -0.78 5.17
N LEU A 160 17.22 0.37 5.23
CA LEU A 160 15.75 0.41 5.35
C LEU A 160 15.00 -0.11 4.12
N THR A 161 15.51 0.14 2.92
CA THR A 161 14.87 -0.33 1.69
C THR A 161 14.87 -1.85 1.61
N GLU A 162 16.01 -2.47 1.89
CA GLU A 162 16.16 -3.92 1.94
C GLU A 162 15.41 -4.52 3.15
N TYR A 163 15.40 -3.84 4.29
CA TYR A 163 14.62 -4.24 5.46
C TYR A 163 13.13 -4.37 5.17
N GLU A 164 12.50 -3.36 4.55
CA GLU A 164 11.10 -3.45 4.14
C GLU A 164 10.88 -4.59 3.13
N ARG A 165 11.77 -4.69 2.14
CA ARG A 165 11.66 -5.63 1.02
C ARG A 165 11.82 -7.09 1.42
N GLU A 166 12.76 -7.39 2.31
CA GLU A 166 13.17 -8.76 2.65
C GLU A 166 12.61 -9.24 3.99
N ALA A 167 12.56 -8.37 5.01
CA ALA A 167 12.13 -8.79 6.35
C ALA A 167 10.61 -8.68 6.55
N ILE A 168 9.99 -7.64 5.98
CA ILE A 168 8.57 -7.32 6.26
C ILE A 168 7.65 -7.83 5.16
N ARG A 169 7.82 -7.36 3.92
CA ARG A 169 6.90 -7.63 2.80
C ARG A 169 6.62 -9.13 2.57
N PRO A 170 7.60 -10.04 2.60
CA PRO A 170 7.35 -11.47 2.33
C PRO A 170 6.49 -12.14 3.41
N HIS A 171 6.45 -11.57 4.61
CA HIS A 171 5.83 -12.18 5.79
C HIS A 171 4.54 -11.49 6.23
N VAL A 172 4.11 -10.42 5.54
CA VAL A 172 3.06 -9.50 6.01
C VAL A 172 1.69 -10.13 6.21
N LEU A 173 1.34 -11.12 5.40
CA LEU A 173 0.13 -11.95 5.52
C LEU A 173 0.42 -13.36 6.03
N GLY A 174 1.66 -13.61 6.49
CA GLY A 174 2.14 -14.91 6.93
C GLY A 174 2.07 -15.11 8.45
N ARG A 175 2.95 -15.96 8.97
CA ARG A 175 3.04 -16.20 10.42
C ARG A 175 3.87 -15.10 11.07
N PHE A 176 3.35 -14.53 12.16
CA PHE A 176 4.05 -13.50 12.94
C PHE A 176 5.46 -13.92 13.38
N ARG A 177 5.63 -15.18 13.79
CA ARG A 177 6.95 -15.72 14.20
C ARG A 177 8.01 -15.56 13.11
N ASP A 178 7.65 -15.77 11.85
CA ASP A 178 8.59 -15.71 10.74
C ASP A 178 9.00 -14.25 10.49
N MET A 179 8.03 -13.33 10.52
CA MET A 179 8.32 -11.90 10.42
C MET A 179 9.19 -11.42 11.59
N LEU A 180 8.86 -11.80 12.83
CA LEU A 180 9.63 -11.42 14.02
C LEU A 180 11.08 -11.90 13.92
N GLY A 181 11.30 -13.14 13.47
CA GLY A 181 12.65 -13.67 13.24
C GLY A 181 13.38 -12.88 12.16
N ALA A 182 12.74 -12.66 11.02
CA ALA A 182 13.31 -11.92 9.90
C ALA A 182 13.66 -10.46 10.27
N THR A 183 12.83 -9.79 11.07
CA THR A 183 13.11 -8.43 11.52
C THR A 183 14.23 -8.39 12.54
N ALA A 184 14.20 -9.26 13.56
CA ALA A 184 15.22 -9.34 14.61
C ALA A 184 16.62 -9.68 14.08
N GLU A 185 16.71 -10.54 13.07
CA GLU A 185 17.97 -10.98 12.47
C GLU A 185 18.44 -10.09 11.31
N SER A 186 17.63 -9.10 10.90
CA SER A 186 17.97 -8.24 9.77
C SER A 186 19.22 -7.38 10.04
N PRO A 187 20.06 -7.10 9.02
CA PRO A 187 21.18 -6.17 9.18
C PRO A 187 20.75 -4.78 9.68
N ALA A 188 19.56 -4.33 9.28
CA ALA A 188 18.99 -3.06 9.73
C ALA A 188 18.78 -3.03 11.25
N MET A 189 18.17 -4.08 11.80
CA MET A 189 17.87 -4.17 13.23
C MET A 189 19.13 -4.39 14.06
N LEU A 190 20.04 -5.25 13.61
CA LEU A 190 21.31 -5.47 14.28
C LEU A 190 22.13 -4.19 14.38
N TRP A 191 22.23 -3.43 13.28
CA TRP A 191 22.85 -2.09 13.29
C TRP A 191 22.09 -1.11 14.20
N TYR A 192 20.77 -1.22 14.27
CA TYR A 192 19.95 -0.32 15.09
C TYR A 192 20.03 -0.61 16.59
N LEU A 193 20.43 -1.81 16.99
CA LEU A 193 20.54 -2.20 18.40
C LEU A 193 21.96 -2.13 18.96
N ASP A 194 22.99 -2.12 18.10
CA ASP A 194 24.40 -1.88 18.47
C ASP A 194 24.65 -0.41 18.86
#